data_AF-A0A3A5VHZ5-F1
#
_entry.id   AF-A0A3A5VHZ5-F1
#
_cell.length_a   1.000
_cell.length_b   1.000
_cell.length_c   1.000
_cell.angle_alpha   90.00
_cell.angle_beta   90.00
_cell.angle_gamma   90.00
#
_symmetry.space_group_name_H-M   'P 1'
#
loop_
_entity.id
_entity.type
_entity.pdbx_description
1 polymer ?
#
loop_
_entity_poly.entity_id
_entity_poly.type
_entity_poly.pdbx_seq_one_letter_code
_entity_poly.pdbx_strand_id
1 'polypeptide(L)'
;MQEPMKFNVEIADATGHSVVQMTQEELTHKAEAAQGTWVFVNDQMVSTNDLAEMNLDETSQIRLMPGLVGGQDAPRYVVHIADATGHSEVVMTQAELTDRAEAAKGTWVFVNDQMVSTSDLAEMTLEADSRIRLMPGLIGGNTAPTFVVQIADATGHSEVVMTQAELTERAEGAKGTWVFVNDQLVNTSELAEMALDAESRIRMVPGLVGGGLHF
;
A
#
# COMPACT_ATOMS: atom_id res chain seq x y z
N MET A 1 43.32 -28.95 -7.69
CA MET A 1 42.66 -27.81 -7.02
C MET A 1 41.51 -28.39 -6.23
N GLN A 2 41.40 -28.05 -4.94
CA GLN A 2 40.23 -28.44 -4.14
C GLN A 2 39.08 -27.51 -4.52
N GLU A 3 37.87 -28.03 -4.67
CA GLU A 3 36.69 -27.18 -4.85
C GLU A 3 36.48 -26.33 -3.57
N PRO A 4 36.11 -25.05 -3.70
CA PRO A 4 35.86 -24.21 -2.54
C PRO A 4 34.65 -24.72 -1.75
N MET A 5 34.75 -24.71 -0.42
CA MET A 5 33.66 -25.11 0.47
C MET A 5 32.44 -24.22 0.24
N LYS A 6 31.26 -24.84 0.20
CA LYS A 6 29.97 -24.16 0.03
C LYS A 6 29.14 -24.29 1.31
N PHE A 7 28.40 -23.23 1.61
CA PHE A 7 27.53 -23.14 2.77
C PHE A 7 26.09 -23.01 2.32
N ASN A 8 25.17 -23.61 3.08
CA ASN A 8 23.74 -23.32 2.94
C ASN A 8 23.48 -21.97 3.59
N VAL A 9 23.09 -20.99 2.80
CA VAL A 9 22.85 -19.63 3.24
C VAL A 9 21.36 -19.34 3.13
N GLU A 10 20.74 -19.07 4.28
CA GLU A 10 19.35 -18.64 4.35
C GLU A 10 19.28 -17.14 3.97
N ILE A 11 18.51 -16.80 2.95
CA ILE A 11 18.30 -15.42 2.52
C ILE A 11 16.84 -15.09 2.79
N ALA A 12 16.62 -14.10 3.65
CA ALA A 12 15.31 -13.48 3.76
C ALA A 12 15.16 -12.40 2.67
N ASP A 13 13.99 -12.37 2.04
CA ASP A 13 13.55 -11.33 1.11
C ASP A 13 12.05 -11.05 1.28
N ALA A 14 11.49 -10.16 0.47
CA ALA A 14 10.06 -9.80 0.53
C ALA A 14 9.11 -10.98 0.25
N THR A 15 9.59 -12.06 -0.36
CA THR A 15 8.82 -13.27 -0.68
C THR A 15 8.92 -14.35 0.39
N GLY A 16 9.81 -14.19 1.38
CA GLY A 16 10.01 -15.11 2.50
C GLY A 16 11.47 -15.53 2.66
N HIS A 17 11.69 -16.82 2.94
CA HIS A 17 13.02 -17.39 3.15
C HIS A 17 13.40 -18.31 1.98
N SER A 18 14.56 -18.07 1.39
CA SER A 18 15.19 -18.97 0.41
C SER A 18 16.50 -19.52 0.98
N VAL A 19 16.93 -20.69 0.49
CA VAL A 19 18.23 -21.27 0.85
C VAL A 19 19.05 -21.43 -0.42
N VAL A 20 20.24 -20.83 -0.43
CA VAL A 20 21.16 -20.85 -1.57
C VAL A 20 22.51 -21.39 -1.12
N GLN A 21 23.13 -22.23 -1.96
CA GLN A 21 24.50 -22.67 -1.73
C GLN A 21 25.49 -21.73 -2.37
N MET A 22 26.42 -21.20 -1.58
CA MET A 22 27.47 -20.32 -2.06
C MET A 22 28.74 -20.48 -1.23
N THR A 23 29.87 -20.09 -1.82
CA THR A 23 31.16 -20.00 -1.16
C THR A 23 31.19 -18.79 -0.23
N GLN A 24 32.17 -18.76 0.70
CA GLN A 24 32.39 -17.61 1.57
C GLN A 24 32.68 -16.32 0.78
N GLU A 25 33.41 -16.42 -0.34
CA GLU A 25 33.70 -15.28 -1.20
C GLU A 25 32.43 -14.72 -1.87
N GLU A 26 31.59 -15.59 -2.43
CA GLU A 26 30.30 -15.21 -3.02
C GLU A 26 29.35 -14.61 -1.95
N LEU A 27 29.35 -15.17 -0.74
CA LEU A 27 28.59 -14.68 0.41
C LEU A 27 29.02 -13.25 0.79
N THR A 28 30.32 -13.02 0.97
CA THR A 28 30.87 -11.70 1.27
C THR A 28 30.53 -10.70 0.18
N HIS A 29 30.71 -11.09 -1.09
CA HIS A 29 30.39 -10.23 -2.22
C HIS A 29 28.90 -9.87 -2.26
N LYS A 30 28.01 -10.84 -1.99
CA LYS A 30 26.56 -10.61 -1.92
C LYS A 30 26.18 -9.69 -0.77
N ALA A 31 26.81 -9.84 0.38
CA ALA A 31 26.56 -8.99 1.55
C ALA A 31 27.07 -7.56 1.34
N GLU A 32 28.20 -7.36 0.64
CA GLU A 32 28.73 -6.05 0.27
C GLU A 32 27.89 -5.35 -0.80
N ALA A 33 27.42 -6.10 -1.79
CA ALA A 33 26.60 -5.57 -2.88
C ALA A 33 25.21 -5.09 -2.40
N ALA A 34 24.69 -5.70 -1.34
CA ALA A 34 23.38 -5.39 -0.79
C ALA A 34 23.51 -4.52 0.47
N GLN A 35 23.63 -3.20 0.28
CA GLN A 35 23.71 -2.23 1.38
C GLN A 35 22.56 -2.40 2.38
N GLY A 36 22.88 -2.37 3.67
CA GLY A 36 21.91 -2.55 4.75
C GLY A 36 21.60 -4.02 5.09
N THR A 37 22.15 -4.99 4.36
CA THR A 37 21.97 -6.42 4.68
C THR A 37 22.74 -6.79 5.95
N TRP A 38 22.08 -7.49 6.85
CA TRP A 38 22.68 -8.06 8.05
C TRP A 38 23.10 -9.50 7.79
N VAL A 39 24.33 -9.83 8.12
CA VAL A 39 24.82 -11.21 8.08
C VAL A 39 24.83 -11.77 9.48
N PHE A 40 24.19 -12.92 9.65
CA PHE A 40 24.24 -13.71 10.88
C PHE A 40 25.01 -15.00 10.62
N VAL A 41 25.92 -15.33 11.52
CA VAL A 41 26.56 -16.64 11.61
C VAL A 41 26.32 -17.22 13.00
N ASN A 42 25.71 -18.40 13.07
CA ASN A 42 25.32 -19.06 14.33
C ASN A 42 24.53 -18.12 15.26
N ASP A 43 23.52 -17.44 14.70
CA ASP A 43 22.67 -16.45 15.36
C ASP A 43 23.39 -15.19 15.90
N GLN A 44 24.66 -15.00 15.57
CA GLN A 44 25.40 -13.77 15.89
C GLN A 44 25.55 -12.89 14.66
N MET A 45 25.28 -11.59 14.80
CA MET A 45 25.50 -10.63 13.73
C MET A 45 26.99 -10.40 13.53
N VAL A 46 27.43 -10.47 12.27
CA VAL A 46 28.84 -10.35 11.87
C VAL A 46 28.96 -9.27 10.79
N SER A 47 30.04 -8.48 10.83
CA SER A 47 30.32 -7.51 9.77
C SER A 47 30.82 -8.21 8.50
N THR A 48 30.66 -7.59 7.32
CA THR A 48 31.17 -8.18 6.06
C THR A 48 32.69 -8.36 6.06
N ASN A 49 33.42 -7.46 6.73
CA ASN A 49 34.86 -7.55 6.89
C ASN A 49 35.25 -8.77 7.75
N ASP A 50 34.59 -8.94 8.90
CA ASP A 50 34.87 -10.08 9.80
C ASP A 50 34.44 -11.41 9.15
N LEU A 51 33.38 -11.37 8.34
CA LEU A 51 32.89 -12.55 7.60
C LEU A 51 33.93 -13.10 6.62
N ALA A 52 34.69 -12.24 5.95
CA ALA A 52 35.72 -12.66 4.99
C ALA A 52 36.89 -13.39 5.68
N GLU A 53 37.17 -13.06 6.94
CA GLU A 53 38.27 -13.63 7.72
C GLU A 53 37.81 -14.73 8.68
N MET A 54 36.50 -14.92 8.82
CA MET A 54 35.93 -15.89 9.76
C MET A 54 36.25 -17.32 9.36
N ASN A 55 36.54 -18.15 10.37
CA ASN A 55 36.71 -19.58 10.19
C ASN A 55 35.33 -20.26 10.18
N LEU A 56 34.78 -20.43 8.98
CA LEU A 56 33.52 -21.14 8.74
C LEU A 56 33.77 -22.64 8.52
N ASP A 57 32.79 -23.45 8.93
CA ASP A 57 32.77 -24.89 8.68
C ASP A 57 31.39 -25.36 8.20
N GLU A 58 31.26 -26.64 7.85
CA GLU A 58 30.03 -27.24 7.31
C GLU A 58 28.82 -27.17 8.27
N THR A 59 29.07 -26.91 9.57
CA THR A 59 28.02 -26.79 10.59
C THR A 59 27.57 -25.35 10.82
N SER A 60 28.27 -24.38 10.23
CA SER A 60 27.97 -22.97 10.38
C SER A 60 26.60 -22.63 9.78
N GLN A 61 25.72 -22.06 10.60
CA GLN A 61 24.41 -21.58 10.16
C GLN A 61 24.53 -20.14 9.72
N ILE A 62 24.24 -19.86 8.46
CA ILE A 62 24.41 -18.54 7.87
C ILE A 62 23.07 -18.00 7.40
N ARG A 63 22.74 -16.77 7.81
CA ARG A 63 21.54 -16.05 7.35
C ARG A 63 21.91 -14.65 6.87
N LEU A 64 21.48 -14.28 5.66
CA LEU A 64 21.38 -12.87 5.27
C LEU A 64 19.95 -12.40 5.52
N MET A 65 19.83 -11.29 6.23
CA MET A 65 18.57 -10.60 6.45
C MET A 65 18.62 -9.21 5.83
N PRO A 66 17.54 -8.76 5.16
CA PRO A 66 17.43 -7.36 4.80
C PRO A 66 17.50 -6.52 6.09
N GLY A 67 18.11 -5.35 6.02
CA GLY A 67 18.20 -4.47 7.18
C GLY A 67 16.83 -4.15 7.74
N LEU A 68 16.67 -4.23 9.06
CA LEU A 68 15.48 -3.70 9.72
C LEU A 68 15.51 -2.17 9.59
N VAL A 69 14.82 -1.65 8.57
CA VAL A 69 14.59 -0.22 8.36
C VAL A 69 13.60 0.35 9.39
N GLY A 70 13.84 0.17 10.69
CA GLY A 70 12.86 0.55 11.73
C GLY A 70 13.42 0.88 13.11
N GLY A 71 14.73 0.88 13.31
CA GLY A 71 15.34 1.27 14.59
C GLY A 71 15.25 2.78 14.86
N GLN A 72 15.35 3.21 16.13
CA GLN A 72 15.33 4.64 16.50
C GLN A 72 16.42 5.49 15.83
N ASP A 73 17.48 4.85 15.32
CA ASP A 73 18.58 5.47 14.58
C ASP A 73 18.40 5.42 13.04
N ALA A 74 17.24 4.97 12.54
CA ALA A 74 16.97 4.97 11.10
C ALA A 74 16.97 6.40 10.54
N PRO A 75 17.59 6.63 9.37
CA PRO A 75 17.56 7.94 8.70
C PRO A 75 16.13 8.46 8.57
N ARG A 76 15.95 9.74 8.89
CA ARG A 76 14.66 10.43 8.80
C ARG A 76 14.70 11.42 7.66
N TYR A 77 13.61 11.44 6.89
CA TYR A 77 13.47 12.27 5.70
C TYR A 77 12.31 13.22 5.87
N VAL A 78 12.45 14.43 5.33
CA VAL A 78 11.33 15.36 5.19
C VAL A 78 10.50 14.91 3.99
N VAL A 79 9.27 14.50 4.23
CA VAL A 79 8.32 14.07 3.21
C VAL A 79 7.28 15.15 3.02
N HIS A 80 7.14 15.65 1.80
CA HIS A 80 6.07 16.59 1.47
C HIS A 80 4.82 15.82 1.05
N ILE A 81 3.72 16.05 1.76
CA ILE A 81 2.45 15.38 1.53
C ILE A 81 1.49 16.41 0.96
N ALA A 82 0.99 16.19 -0.25
CA ALA A 82 -0.09 17.04 -0.74
C ALA A 82 -1.38 16.73 0.02
N ASP A 83 -2.03 17.80 0.48
CA ASP A 83 -3.28 17.74 1.23
C ASP A 83 -4.16 18.95 0.85
N ALA A 84 -5.31 19.08 1.52
CA ALA A 84 -6.28 20.15 1.26
C ALA A 84 -5.73 21.57 1.50
N THR A 85 -4.61 21.72 2.21
CA THR A 85 -3.94 23.01 2.44
C THR A 85 -2.92 23.36 1.37
N GLY A 86 -2.66 22.45 0.43
CA GLY A 86 -1.66 22.55 -0.63
C GLY A 86 -0.53 21.54 -0.42
N HIS A 87 0.16 21.62 0.71
CA HIS A 87 1.11 20.61 1.16
C HIS A 87 1.44 20.75 2.65
N SER A 88 1.64 19.62 3.31
CA SER A 88 2.25 19.51 4.63
C SER A 88 3.62 18.84 4.54
N GLU A 89 4.46 19.06 5.53
CA GLU A 89 5.72 18.37 5.69
C GLU A 89 5.66 17.46 6.92
N VAL A 90 6.13 16.23 6.76
CA VAL A 90 6.24 15.27 7.86
C VAL A 90 7.60 14.62 7.81
N VAL A 91 8.26 14.54 8.96
CA VAL A 91 9.55 13.85 9.09
C VAL A 91 9.30 12.40 9.49
N MET A 92 9.75 11.45 8.68
CA MET A 92 9.52 10.02 8.91
C MET A 92 10.69 9.15 8.40
N THR A 93 10.78 7.90 8.86
CA THR A 93 11.73 6.91 8.33
C THR A 93 11.24 6.39 6.98
N GLN A 94 12.12 5.70 6.25
CA GLN A 94 11.75 5.03 5.01
C GLN A 94 10.64 3.98 5.20
N ALA A 95 10.67 3.19 6.28
CA ALA A 95 9.59 2.24 6.55
C ALA A 95 8.26 2.93 6.88
N GLU A 96 8.28 3.99 7.71
CA GLU A 96 7.08 4.77 8.00
C GLU A 96 6.47 5.37 6.72
N LEU A 97 7.33 5.79 5.79
CA LEU A 97 6.95 6.28 4.47
C LEU A 97 6.32 5.17 3.61
N THR A 98 6.93 3.99 3.55
CA THR A 98 6.40 2.82 2.81
C THR A 98 5.05 2.39 3.37
N ASP A 99 4.95 2.20 4.69
CA ASP A 99 3.70 1.83 5.37
C ASP A 99 2.58 2.85 5.05
N ARG A 100 2.91 4.15 5.08
CA ARG A 100 1.96 5.20 4.76
C ARG A 100 1.52 5.17 3.30
N ALA A 101 2.44 4.93 2.37
CA ALA A 101 2.13 4.85 0.94
C ALA A 101 1.27 3.63 0.61
N GLU A 102 1.51 2.49 1.27
CA GLU A 102 0.70 1.27 1.12
C GLU A 102 -0.71 1.42 1.71
N ALA A 103 -0.83 2.06 2.88
CA ALA A 103 -2.11 2.30 3.54
C ALA A 103 -3.02 3.23 2.71
N ALA A 104 -2.44 4.17 1.98
CA ALA A 104 -3.17 5.17 1.19
C ALA A 104 -3.26 4.74 -0.28
N LYS A 105 -4.21 3.86 -0.61
CA LYS A 105 -4.46 3.38 -1.98
C LYS A 105 -4.51 4.53 -3.00
N GLY A 106 -3.77 4.37 -4.09
CA GLY A 106 -3.69 5.36 -5.16
C GLY A 106 -2.73 6.51 -4.90
N THR A 107 -2.01 6.54 -3.79
CA THR A 107 -0.94 7.52 -3.54
C THR A 107 0.22 7.31 -4.50
N TRP A 108 0.70 8.39 -5.08
CA TRP A 108 1.93 8.40 -5.88
C TRP A 108 3.09 8.83 -5.01
N VAL A 109 4.14 8.02 -5.01
CA VAL A 109 5.40 8.33 -4.35
C VAL A 109 6.36 8.90 -5.38
N PHE A 110 6.94 10.05 -5.07
CA PHE A 110 8.03 10.64 -5.84
C PHE A 110 9.28 10.74 -4.98
N VAL A 111 10.40 10.30 -5.54
CA VAL A 111 11.74 10.46 -4.97
C VAL A 111 12.60 11.16 -6.02
N ASN A 112 13.17 12.31 -5.67
CA ASN A 112 13.96 13.16 -6.58
C ASN A 112 13.24 13.45 -7.90
N ASP A 113 11.95 13.77 -7.78
CA ASP A 113 11.05 14.12 -8.89
C ASP A 113 10.73 12.95 -9.84
N GLN A 114 11.17 11.73 -9.52
CA GLN A 114 10.81 10.51 -10.24
C GLN A 114 9.75 9.72 -9.48
N MET A 115 8.74 9.23 -10.19
CA MET A 115 7.71 8.37 -9.63
C MET A 115 8.28 6.98 -9.38
N VAL A 116 8.03 6.43 -8.19
CA VAL A 116 8.53 5.13 -7.74
C VAL A 116 7.39 4.33 -7.14
N SER A 117 7.43 3.01 -7.34
CA SER A 117 6.44 2.12 -6.74
C SER A 117 6.72 1.97 -5.23
N THR A 118 5.72 1.57 -4.46
CA THR A 118 5.91 1.32 -3.01
C THR A 118 6.84 0.14 -2.75
N SER A 119 6.85 -0.86 -3.63
CA SER A 119 7.80 -1.98 -3.57
C SER A 119 9.23 -1.53 -3.82
N ASP A 120 9.46 -0.73 -4.87
CA ASP A 120 10.81 -0.19 -5.14
C ASP A 120 11.27 0.76 -4.02
N LEU A 121 10.34 1.51 -3.42
CA LEU A 121 10.60 2.40 -2.29
C LEU A 121 11.17 1.68 -1.07
N ALA A 122 10.76 0.45 -0.81
CA ALA A 122 11.29 -0.33 0.30
C ALA A 122 12.74 -0.78 0.05
N GLU A 123 13.12 -0.96 -1.21
CA GLU A 123 14.42 -1.53 -1.61
C GLU A 123 15.44 -0.46 -2.04
N MET A 124 14.99 0.76 -2.34
CA MET A 124 15.88 1.81 -2.82
C MET A 124 16.79 2.37 -1.72
N THR A 125 17.99 2.75 -2.14
CA THR A 125 18.91 3.55 -1.31
C THR A 125 18.50 5.02 -1.36
N LEU A 126 18.06 5.55 -0.22
CA LEU A 126 17.76 6.97 -0.06
C LEU A 126 18.97 7.71 0.52
N GLU A 127 19.33 8.82 -0.12
CA GLU A 127 20.34 9.76 0.37
C GLU A 127 19.70 10.77 1.34
N ALA A 128 20.49 11.34 2.26
CA ALA A 128 20.00 12.25 3.30
C ALA A 128 19.30 13.52 2.74
N ASP A 129 19.63 13.93 1.53
CA ASP A 129 19.05 15.09 0.83
C ASP A 129 17.98 14.71 -0.20
N SER A 130 17.56 13.43 -0.23
CA SER A 130 16.52 12.97 -1.14
C SER A 130 15.23 13.75 -0.96
N ARG A 131 14.71 14.26 -2.08
CA ARG A 131 13.43 14.98 -2.09
C ARG A 131 12.29 13.99 -2.23
N ILE A 132 11.52 13.81 -1.16
CA ILE A 132 10.42 12.84 -1.13
C ILE A 132 9.07 13.57 -1.13
N ARG A 133 8.17 13.14 -2.01
CA ARG A 133 6.81 13.68 -2.09
C ARG A 133 5.77 12.57 -2.18
N LEU A 134 4.76 12.63 -1.31
CA LEU A 134 3.55 11.83 -1.39
C LEU A 134 2.44 12.67 -1.99
N MET A 135 2.04 12.35 -3.21
CA MET A 135 0.90 12.98 -3.85
C MET A 135 -0.29 12.03 -3.75
N PRO A 136 -1.49 12.49 -3.36
CA PRO A 136 -2.68 11.70 -3.63
C PRO A 136 -2.71 11.47 -5.14
N GLY A 137 -3.17 10.29 -5.56
CA GLY A 137 -3.26 9.97 -6.97
C GLY A 137 -3.94 11.11 -7.70
N LEU A 138 -3.22 11.73 -8.63
CA LEU A 138 -3.83 12.65 -9.57
C LEU A 138 -4.68 11.78 -10.49
N ILE A 139 -5.89 11.47 -10.05
CA ILE A 139 -6.98 11.21 -10.98
C ILE A 139 -7.07 12.52 -11.76
N GLY A 140 -6.44 12.55 -12.94
CA GLY A 140 -6.51 13.70 -13.82
C GLY A 140 -7.98 14.10 -13.96
N GLY A 141 -8.33 15.28 -13.47
CA GLY A 141 -9.61 15.93 -13.73
C GLY A 141 -10.88 15.09 -13.51
N ASN A 142 -10.99 14.28 -12.46
CA ASN A 142 -12.28 13.71 -12.09
C ASN A 142 -12.41 13.57 -10.57
N THR A 143 -12.85 14.63 -9.88
CA THR A 143 -13.91 14.37 -8.89
C THR A 143 -14.94 13.56 -9.66
N ALA A 144 -15.05 12.26 -9.38
CA ALA A 144 -16.10 11.45 -9.97
C ALA A 144 -17.40 12.25 -9.88
N PRO A 145 -18.16 12.40 -10.98
CA PRO A 145 -19.32 13.26 -10.98
C PRO A 145 -20.18 12.93 -9.76
N THR A 146 -20.47 13.96 -8.97
CA THR A 146 -21.30 13.83 -7.78
C THR A 146 -22.73 14.15 -8.13
N PHE A 147 -23.66 13.38 -7.58
CA PHE A 147 -25.09 13.53 -7.84
C PHE A 147 -25.81 13.81 -6.53
N VAL A 148 -26.89 14.58 -6.61
CA VAL A 148 -27.83 14.72 -5.49
C VAL A 148 -28.72 13.49 -5.47
N VAL A 149 -28.64 12.71 -4.40
CA VAL A 149 -29.45 11.51 -4.19
C VAL A 149 -30.49 11.79 -3.12
N GLN A 150 -31.76 11.61 -3.47
CA GLN A 150 -32.87 11.68 -2.51
C GLN A 150 -33.02 10.35 -1.79
N ILE A 151 -32.82 10.34 -0.48
CA ILE A 151 -32.97 9.16 0.36
C ILE A 151 -34.26 9.31 1.14
N ALA A 152 -35.22 8.40 0.94
CA ALA A 152 -36.44 8.40 1.71
C ALA A 152 -36.15 8.07 3.19
N ASP A 153 -36.71 8.88 4.08
CA ASP A 153 -36.56 8.75 5.53
C ASP A 153 -37.86 9.09 6.26
N ALA A 154 -37.83 9.08 7.60
CA ALA A 154 -39.00 9.34 8.44
C ALA A 154 -39.60 10.77 8.29
N THR A 155 -38.86 11.70 7.70
CA THR A 155 -39.30 13.08 7.43
C THR A 155 -39.82 13.27 6.01
N GLY A 156 -39.77 12.22 5.19
CA GLY A 156 -40.15 12.22 3.78
C GLY A 156 -38.94 11.87 2.91
N HIS A 157 -37.93 12.75 2.88
CA HIS A 157 -36.65 12.48 2.23
C HIS A 157 -35.56 13.45 2.70
N SER A 158 -34.31 12.96 2.72
CA SER A 158 -33.09 13.75 2.82
C SER A 158 -32.34 13.75 1.51
N GLU A 159 -31.58 14.82 1.24
CA GLU A 159 -30.69 14.90 0.08
C GLU A 159 -29.25 14.69 0.52
N VAL A 160 -28.54 13.83 -0.21
CA VAL A 160 -27.12 13.54 0.02
C VAL A 160 -26.37 13.64 -1.30
N VAL A 161 -25.26 14.35 -1.31
CA VAL A 161 -24.35 14.41 -2.45
C VAL A 161 -23.38 13.26 -2.34
N MET A 162 -23.32 12.41 -3.37
CA MET A 162 -22.40 11.28 -3.43
C MET A 162 -21.99 10.95 -4.86
N THR A 163 -20.87 10.25 -5.01
CA THR A 163 -20.40 9.68 -6.27
C THR A 163 -21.22 8.44 -6.67
N GLN A 164 -21.13 8.05 -7.94
CA GLN A 164 -21.76 6.81 -8.43
C GLN A 164 -21.24 5.54 -7.71
N ALA A 165 -19.98 5.55 -7.29
CA ALA A 165 -19.39 4.45 -6.52
C ALA A 165 -20.02 4.35 -5.12
N GLU A 166 -20.12 5.48 -4.40
CA GLU A 166 -20.77 5.53 -3.07
C GLU A 166 -22.26 5.17 -3.15
N LEU A 167 -22.96 5.59 -4.22
CA LEU A 167 -24.34 5.20 -4.48
C LEU A 167 -24.48 3.67 -4.64
N THR A 168 -23.62 3.06 -5.46
CA THR A 168 -23.61 1.60 -5.69
C THR A 168 -23.37 0.85 -4.38
N GLU A 169 -22.32 1.22 -3.64
CA GLU A 169 -21.98 0.61 -2.36
C GLU A 169 -23.15 0.72 -1.35
N ARG A 170 -23.76 1.90 -1.25
CA ARG A 170 -24.89 2.12 -0.34
C ARG A 170 -26.12 1.32 -0.76
N ALA A 171 -26.37 1.18 -2.06
CA ALA A 171 -27.50 0.42 -2.58
C ALA A 171 -27.34 -1.09 -2.34
N GLU A 172 -26.13 -1.63 -2.48
CA GLU A 172 -25.81 -3.04 -2.19
C GLU A 172 -25.87 -3.36 -0.69
N GLY A 173 -25.37 -2.44 0.16
CA GLY A 173 -25.37 -2.61 1.61
C GLY A 173 -26.77 -2.53 2.25
N ALA A 174 -27.69 -1.81 1.62
CA ALA A 174 -29.03 -1.58 2.16
C ALA A 174 -30.05 -2.60 1.61
N LYS A 175 -30.09 -3.79 2.20
CA LYS A 175 -31.01 -4.88 1.82
C LYS A 175 -32.45 -4.39 1.69
N GLY A 176 -33.06 -4.67 0.53
CA GLY A 176 -34.44 -4.29 0.22
C GLY A 176 -34.60 -2.85 -0.26
N THR A 177 -33.53 -2.08 -0.44
CA THR A 177 -33.62 -0.72 -1.01
C THR A 177 -33.86 -0.76 -2.51
N TRP A 178 -34.77 0.08 -2.98
CA TRP A 178 -35.01 0.34 -4.38
C TRP A 178 -34.29 1.61 -4.80
N VAL A 179 -33.57 1.53 -5.92
CA VAL A 179 -32.91 2.68 -6.52
C VAL A 179 -33.66 3.07 -7.78
N PHE A 180 -34.01 4.35 -7.87
CA PHE A 180 -34.63 4.94 -9.04
C PHE A 180 -33.66 5.93 -9.68
N VAL A 181 -33.52 5.84 -10.99
CA VAL A 181 -32.81 6.81 -11.83
C VAL A 181 -33.80 7.35 -12.85
N ASN A 182 -34.02 8.66 -12.90
CA ASN A 182 -34.98 9.32 -13.78
C ASN A 182 -36.40 8.71 -13.69
N ASP A 183 -36.85 8.47 -12.45
CA ASP A 183 -38.14 7.87 -12.11
C ASP A 183 -38.33 6.40 -12.60
N GLN A 184 -37.26 5.75 -13.07
CA GLN A 184 -37.25 4.31 -13.41
C GLN A 184 -36.51 3.49 -12.35
N LEU A 185 -37.09 2.36 -11.95
CA LEU A 185 -36.43 1.40 -11.06
C LEU A 185 -35.26 0.74 -11.78
N VAL A 186 -34.09 0.76 -11.16
CA VAL A 186 -32.86 0.16 -11.71
C VAL A 186 -32.33 -0.95 -10.81
N ASN A 187 -31.65 -1.92 -11.41
CA ASN A 187 -30.96 -2.95 -10.64
C ASN A 187 -29.69 -2.35 -10.03
N THR A 188 -29.45 -2.60 -8.74
CA THR A 188 -28.28 -2.10 -8.03
C THR A 188 -26.98 -2.62 -8.63
N SER A 189 -26.98 -3.82 -9.23
CA SER A 189 -25.81 -4.39 -9.91
C SER A 189 -25.47 -3.71 -11.23
N GLU A 190 -26.42 -2.97 -11.83
CA GLU A 190 -26.22 -2.26 -13.10
C GLU A 190 -25.77 -0.81 -12.87
N LEU A 191 -25.93 -0.28 -11.65
CA LEU A 191 -25.61 1.11 -11.29
C LEU A 191 -24.17 1.49 -11.61
N ALA A 192 -23.21 0.58 -11.45
CA ALA A 192 -21.80 0.87 -11.72
C ALA A 192 -21.50 1.11 -13.20
N GLU A 193 -22.35 0.58 -14.09
CA GLU A 193 -22.17 0.63 -15.56
C GLU A 193 -23.12 1.64 -16.22
N MET A 194 -24.05 2.22 -15.45
CA MET A 194 -24.98 3.23 -15.97
C MET A 194 -24.27 4.53 -16.36
N ALA A 195 -24.64 5.08 -17.51
CA ALA A 195 -24.24 6.42 -17.90
C ALA A 195 -25.10 7.45 -17.16
N LEU A 196 -24.59 7.93 -16.01
CA LEU A 196 -25.21 8.99 -15.22
C LEU A 196 -24.60 10.35 -15.57
N ASP A 197 -25.43 11.39 -15.53
CA ASP A 197 -25.03 12.79 -15.75
C ASP A 197 -25.54 13.71 -14.65
N ALA A 198 -25.11 14.98 -14.65
CA ALA A 198 -25.45 15.93 -13.60
C ALA A 198 -26.96 16.26 -13.50
N GLU A 199 -27.75 15.93 -14.52
CA GLU A 199 -29.21 16.14 -14.54
C GLU A 199 -29.99 14.90 -14.08
N SER A 200 -29.31 13.78 -13.91
CA SER A 200 -29.90 12.51 -13.51
C SER A 200 -30.54 12.60 -12.12
N ARG A 201 -31.83 12.29 -12.04
CA ARG A 201 -32.58 12.30 -10.78
C ARG A 201 -32.47 10.93 -10.12
N ILE A 202 -31.79 10.88 -8.97
CA ILE A 202 -31.55 9.63 -8.26
C ILE A 202 -32.34 9.62 -6.94
N ARG A 203 -33.07 8.53 -6.69
CA ARG A 203 -33.79 8.31 -5.44
C ARG A 203 -33.55 6.92 -4.88
N MET A 204 -33.21 6.83 -3.61
CA MET A 204 -33.15 5.60 -2.84
C MET A 204 -34.36 5.51 -1.93
N VAL A 205 -35.12 4.43 -2.04
CA VAL A 205 -36.32 4.19 -1.25
C VAL A 205 -36.17 2.86 -0.50
N PRO A 206 -36.27 2.83 0.83
CA PRO A 206 -36.36 1.57 1.55
C PRO A 206 -37.54 0.76 1.00
N GLY A 207 -37.32 -0.52 0.71
CA GLY A 207 -38.41 -1.38 0.26
C GLY A 207 -39.53 -1.38 1.26
N LEU A 208 -40.76 -1.25 0.76
CA LEU A 208 -41.94 -1.44 1.59
C LEU A 208 -41.91 -2.87 2.12
N VAL A 209 -41.58 -3.04 3.40
CA VAL A 209 -41.99 -4.24 4.12
C VAL A 209 -43.52 -4.25 4.05
N GLY A 210 -44.06 -5.11 3.18
CA GLY A 210 -45.48 -5.37 3.08
C GLY A 210 -46.03 -5.57 4.48
N GLY A 211 -47.13 -4.87 4.78
CA GLY A 211 -47.68 -4.75 6.12
C GLY A 211 -47.76 -6.10 6.84
N GLY A 212 -47.31 -6.11 8.09
CA GLY A 212 -47.81 -7.06 9.07
C GLY A 212 -49.29 -6.77 9.29
N LEU A 213 -50.15 -7.31 8.43
CA LEU A 213 -51.54 -7.55 8.76
C LEU A 213 -51.54 -8.68 9.79
N HIS A 214 -51.55 -8.30 11.06
CA HIS A 214 -52.17 -9.11 12.09
C HIS A 214 -53.66 -9.25 11.72
N PHE A 215 -54.06 -10.47 11.33
CA PHE A 215 -55.41 -11.00 11.53
C PHE A 215 -55.29 -12.28 12.32
#